data_AF-A0A0D0SC72-F1
#
_entry.id   AF-A0A0D0SC72-F1
#
_cell.length_a   1.000
_cell.length_b   1.000
_cell.length_c   1.000
_cell.angle_alpha   90.00
_cell.angle_beta   90.00
_cell.angle_gamma   90.00
#
_symmetry.space_group_name_H-M   'P 1'
#
loop_
_entity.id
_entity.type
_entity.pdbx_description
1 polymer ?
#
loop_
_entity_poly.entity_id
_entity_poly.type
_entity_poly.pdbx_seq_one_letter_code
_entity_poly.pdbx_strand_id
1 'polypeptide(L)' 'MVRMELYTDKKDLDVENKVTSILNKHGIFYTQTEMWIESEKLYEVVFTFEVMMGG' A
#
# COMPACT_ATOMS: atom_id res chain seq x y z
N MET A 1 10.98 9.12 -3.46
CA MET A 1 9.58 8.76 -3.17
C MET A 1 9.28 7.40 -3.78
N VAL A 2 8.70 6.49 -3.00
CA VAL A 2 8.30 5.13 -3.41
C VAL A 2 6.77 5.08 -3.43
N ARG A 3 6.20 4.52 -4.50
CA ARG A 3 4.77 4.19 -4.62
C ARG A 3 4.64 2.68 -4.74
N MET A 4 3.86 2.07 -3.87
CA MET A 4 3.55 0.64 -3.88
C MET A 4 2.06 0.47 -4.10
N GLU A 5 1.70 -0.23 -5.17
CA GLU A 5 0.31 -0.48 -5.58
C GLU A 5 -0.05 -1.93 -5.32
N LEU A 6 -1.19 -2.14 -4.66
CA LEU A 6 -1.79 -3.44 -4.42
C LEU A 6 -3.09 -3.52 -5.18
N TYR A 7 -3.21 -4.49 -6.07
CA TYR A 7 -4.44 -4.79 -6.80
C TYR A 7 -5.01 -6.11 -6.32
N THR A 8 -6.28 -6.08 -5.92
CA THR A 8 -7.02 -7.24 -5.40
C THR A 8 -8.39 -7.32 -6.09
N ASP A 9 -9.00 -8.50 -6.14
CA ASP A 9 -10.34 -8.67 -6.72
C ASP A 9 -11.46 -8.08 -5.85
N LYS A 10 -11.16 -7.82 -4.57
CA LYS A 10 -12.02 -7.21 -3.56
C LYS A 10 -11.17 -6.52 -2.50
N LYS A 11 -11.77 -5.67 -1.66
CA LYS A 11 -11.12 -5.14 -0.46
C LYS A 11 -10.57 -6.29 0.40
N ASP A 12 -9.24 -6.38 0.51
CA ASP A 12 -8.53 -7.43 1.25
C ASP A 12 -7.73 -6.83 2.42
N LEU A 13 -8.37 -6.81 3.60
CA LEU A 13 -7.78 -6.27 4.82
C LEU A 13 -6.57 -7.07 5.31
N ASP A 14 -6.50 -8.37 5.02
CA ASP A 14 -5.38 -9.21 5.47
C ASP A 14 -4.11 -8.86 4.70
N VAL A 15 -4.22 -8.56 3.41
CA VAL A 15 -3.11 -8.08 2.57
C VAL A 15 -2.65 -6.69 3.00
N GLU A 16 -3.58 -5.76 3.21
CA GLU A 16 -3.27 -4.42 3.71
C GLU A 16 -2.57 -4.47 5.06
N ASN A 17 -3.08 -5.26 6.00
CA ASN A 17 -2.50 -5.42 7.34
C ASN A 17 -1.08 -6.00 7.29
N LYS A 18 -0.78 -6.92 6.37
CA LYS A 18 0.59 -7.44 6.19
C LYS A 18 1.54 -6.34 5.75
N VAL A 19 1.11 -5.51 4.80
CA VAL A 19 1.91 -4.41 4.27
C VAL A 19 2.16 -3.34 5.34
N THR A 20 1.10 -2.88 6.00
CA THR A 20 1.23 -1.88 7.07
C THR A 20 2.06 -2.40 8.24
N SER A 21 1.94 -3.68 8.61
CA SER A 21 2.79 -4.30 9.65
C SER A 21 4.27 -4.26 9.30
N ILE A 22 4.65 -4.49 8.04
CA ILE A 22 6.04 -4.41 7.59
C ILE A 22 6.52 -2.94 7.63
N LEU A 23 5.75 -1.99 7.09
CA LEU A 23 6.12 -0.58 7.11
C LEU A 23 6.30 -0.07 8.54
N ASN A 24 5.35 -0.41 9.44
CA ASN A 24 5.40 -0.05 10.85
C ASN A 24 6.60 -0.67 11.56
N LYS A 25 6.90 -1.95 11.30
CA LYS A 25 8.08 -2.64 11.86
C LYS A 25 9.39 -1.93 11.51
N HIS A 26 9.45 -1.29 10.34
CA HIS A 26 10.62 -0.54 9.88
C HIS A 26 10.56 0.96 10.18
N GLY A 27 9.54 1.45 10.89
CA GLY A 27 9.38 2.87 11.20
C GLY A 27 9.15 3.74 9.97
N ILE A 28 8.63 3.16 8.88
CA ILE A 28 8.37 3.87 7.63
C ILE A 28 6.97 4.50 7.72
N PHE A 29 6.92 5.83 7.71
CA PHE A 29 5.68 6.57 7.61
C PHE A 29 5.21 6.64 6.15
N TYR A 30 3.90 6.51 5.94
CA TYR A 30 3.30 6.44 4.62
C TYR A 30 1.95 7.16 4.56
N THR A 31 1.55 7.53 3.35
CA THR A 31 0.17 7.92 3.00
C THR A 31 -0.48 6.76 2.26
N GLN A 32 -1.76 6.50 2.55
CA GLN A 32 -2.57 5.46 1.91
C GLN A 32 -3.75 6.08 1.16
N THR A 33 -3.98 5.63 -0.07
CA THR A 33 -5.20 5.94 -0.86
C THR A 33 -5.78 4.66 -1.43
N GLU A 34 -7.09 4.66 -1.65
CA GLU A 34 -7.82 3.45 -2.06
C GLU A 34 -8.87 3.80 -3.10
N MET A 35 -9.03 2.93 -4.11
CA MET A 35 -10.09 3.08 -5.10
C MET A 35 -10.53 1.74 -5.69
N TRP A 36 -11.82 1.65 -5.99
CA TRP A 36 -12.35 0.58 -6.83
C TRP A 36 -12.31 1.01 -8.30
N ILE A 37 -11.66 0.21 -9.14
CA ILE A 37 -11.53 0.47 -10.57
C ILE A 37 -12.59 -0.35 -11.31
N GLU A 38 -13.73 0.28 -11.60
CA GLU A 38 -14.91 -0.39 -12.17
C GLU A 38 -14.62 -1.10 -13.49
N SER A 39 -13.83 -0.48 -14.38
CA SER A 39 -13.48 -1.07 -15.68
C SER A 39 -12.62 -2.33 -15.57
N GLU A 40 -11.86 -2.47 -14.49
CA GLU A 40 -10.92 -3.57 -14.27
C GLU A 40 -11.45 -4.60 -13.28
N LYS A 41 -12.50 -4.25 -12.51
CA LYS A 41 -13.03 -5.04 -11.38
C LYS A 41 -11.94 -5.37 -10.35
N LEU A 42 -11.10 -4.37 -10.08
CA LEU A 42 -10.00 -4.46 -9.12
C LEU A 42 -10.13 -3.36 -8.06
N TYR A 43 -9.76 -3.72 -6.84
CA TYR A 43 -9.57 -2.80 -5.74
C TYR A 43 -8.08 -2.45 -5.63
N GLU A 44 -7.76 -1.18 -5.86
CA GLU A 44 -6.41 -0.63 -5.75
C GLU A 44 -6.20 0.01 -4.37
N VAL A 45 -5.11 -0.36 -3.71
CA VAL A 45 -4.59 0.32 -2.53
C VAL A 45 -3.18 0.78 -2.81
N VAL A 46 -2.90 2.05 -2.54
CA VAL A 46 -1.64 2.70 -2.87
C VAL A 46 -1.00 3.21 -1.59
N PHE A 47 0.23 2.77 -1.34
CA PHE A 47 1.08 3.28 -0.28
C PHE A 47 2.16 4.19 -0.88
N THR A 48 2.26 5.42 -0.39
CA THR A 48 3.31 6.38 -0.79
C THR A 48 4.17 6.73 0.40
N PHE A 49 5.49 6.54 0.29
CA PHE A 49 6.44 6.79 1.37
C PHE A 49 7.84 7.13 0.86
N GLU A 50 8.72 7.55 1.76
CA GLU A 50 10.14 7.74 1.48
C GLU A 50 10.97 6.68 2.21
N VAL A 51 11.99 6.17 1.53
CA VAL A 51 12.97 5.26 2.15
C VAL A 51 14.27 6.04 2.26
N MET A 52 14.69 6.31 3.49
CA MET A 52 16.02 6.86 3.74
C MET A 52 17.02 5.71 3.58
N MET A 53 17.59 5.57 2.38
CA MET A 53 18.78 4.75 2.19
C MET A 53 19.93 5.51 2.85
N GLY A 54 20.51 4.95 3.92
CA GLY A 54 21.69 5.52 4.57
C GLY A 54 22.83 5.68 3.56
N GLY A 55 23.50 6.83 3.60
CA GLY A 55 24.78 7.06 2.92
C GLY A 55 25.94 6.38 3.62
#